data_AF-A0A178MXL8-F1
#
_entry.id   AF-A0A178MXL8-F1
#
_cell.length_a   1.000
_cell.length_b   1.000
_cell.length_c   1.000
_cell.angle_alpha   90.00
_cell.angle_beta   90.00
_cell.angle_gamma   90.00
#
_symmetry.space_group_name_H-M   'P 1'
#
loop_
_entity.id
_entity.type
_entity.pdbx_description
1 polymer ?
#
loop_
_entity_poly.entity_id
_entity_poly.type
_entity_poly.pdbx_seq_one_letter_code
_entity_poly.pdbx_strand_id
1 'polypeptide(L)' 'MSGDLCPNKLPLTAVHLMNNDVLATFEEHDAVIETVLSDNGREFYGRPDQHPYELFLQFEGILPTKEVTRQETDDTMAA' A
#
# COMPACT_ATOMS: atom_id res chain seq x y z
N MET A 1 0.65 -14.14 12.21
CA MET A 1 1.23 -13.72 10.92
C MET A 1 1.65 -14.97 10.14
N SER A 2 0.70 -15.60 9.45
CA SER A 2 1.02 -16.65 8.48
C SER A 2 1.32 -15.95 7.16
N GLY A 3 2.61 -15.70 6.89
CA GLY A 3 3.03 -15.09 5.62
C GLY A 3 2.90 -16.11 4.51
N ASP A 4 1.74 -16.15 3.85
CA ASP A 4 1.56 -16.97 2.66
C ASP A 4 2.45 -16.43 1.54
N LEU A 5 3.53 -17.16 1.29
CA LEU A 5 4.55 -16.81 0.33
C LEU A 5 3.94 -16.91 -1.05
N CYS A 6 3.55 -15.78 -1.62
CA CYS A 6 2.83 -15.71 -2.88
C CYS A 6 3.75 -16.06 -4.05
N PRO A 7 3.69 -17.29 -4.59
CA PRO A 7 4.71 -17.77 -5.54
C PRO A 7 4.53 -17.13 -6.92
N ASN A 8 3.37 -16.54 -7.19
CA ASN A 8 3.04 -15.89 -8.44
C ASN A 8 3.02 -14.37 -8.28
N LYS A 9 3.89 -13.71 -9.04
CA LYS A 9 4.03 -12.25 -9.19
C LYS A 9 2.87 -11.66 -10.01
N LEU A 10 1.64 -11.83 -9.52
CA LEU A 10 0.43 -11.31 -10.16
C LEU A 10 -0.08 -10.07 -9.43
N PRO A 11 -0.63 -9.07 -10.15
CA PRO A 11 -1.21 -7.89 -9.52
C PRO A 11 -2.31 -8.19 -8.51
N LEU A 12 -3.12 -9.22 -8.79
CA LEU A 12 -4.20 -9.63 -7.89
C LEU A 12 -3.67 -10.11 -6.53
N THR A 13 -2.48 -10.70 -6.53
CA THR A 13 -1.83 -11.13 -5.30
C THR A 13 -1.39 -9.96 -4.44
N ALA A 14 -0.91 -8.87 -5.06
CA ALA A 14 -0.58 -7.64 -4.35
C ALA A 14 -1.83 -7.00 -3.72
N VAL A 15 -2.97 -7.02 -4.41
CA VAL A 15 -4.26 -6.59 -3.87
C VAL A 15 -4.67 -7.44 -2.66
N HIS A 16 -4.57 -8.76 -2.77
CA HIS A 16 -4.93 -9.67 -1.68
C HIS A 16 -4.12 -9.41 -0.41
N LEU A 17 -2.80 -9.28 -0.54
CA LEU A 17 -1.90 -8.98 0.58
C LEU A 17 -2.21 -7.61 1.18
N MET A 18 -2.46 -6.60 0.35
CA MET A 18 -2.85 -5.28 0.83
C MET A 18 -4.14 -5.34 1.66
N ASN A 19 -5.17 -5.96 1.13
CA ASN A 19 -6.49 -5.99 1.76
C ASN A 19 -6.52 -6.79 3.06
N ASN A 20 -5.88 -7.97 3.09
CA ASN A 20 -6.03 -8.91 4.20
C ASN A 20 -4.97 -8.76 5.28
N ASP A 21 -3.76 -8.37 4.90
CA ASP A 21 -2.65 -8.28 5.85
C ASP A 21 -2.33 -6.81 6.17
N VAL A 22 -2.11 -5.97 5.15
CA VAL A 22 -1.61 -4.61 5.38
C VAL A 22 -2.68 -3.70 5.97
N LEU A 23 -3.84 -3.56 5.32
CA LEU A 23 -4.92 -2.71 5.84
C LEU A 23 -5.34 -3.16 7.24
N ALA A 24 -5.58 -4.46 7.42
CA ALA A 24 -5.93 -5.04 8.71
C ALA A 24 -4.91 -4.72 9.80
N THR A 25 -3.61 -4.82 9.51
CA THR A 25 -2.54 -4.49 10.48
C THR A 25 -2.58 -3.02 10.88
N PHE A 26 -2.82 -2.09 9.95
CA PHE A 26 -2.88 -0.66 10.27
C PHE A 26 -4.18 -0.28 10.99
N GLU A 27 -5.31 -0.91 10.64
CA GLU A 27 -6.57 -0.78 11.37
C GLU A 27 -6.45 -1.24 12.82
N GLU A 28 -5.73 -2.33 13.10
CA GLU A 28 -5.43 -2.80 14.46
C GLU A 28 -4.66 -1.76 15.30
N HIS A 29 -4.02 -0.79 14.66
CA HIS A 29 -3.26 0.29 15.28
C HIS A 29 -3.94 1.67 15.17
N ASP A 30 -5.21 1.74 14.76
CA ASP A 30 -5.94 2.98 14.49
C ASP A 30 -5.20 3.93 13.53
N ALA A 31 -4.42 3.38 12.60
CA ALA A 31 -3.60 4.12 11.65
C ALA A 31 -4.21 4.10 10.25
N VAL A 32 -4.14 5.24 9.56
CA VAL A 32 -4.62 5.39 8.18
C VAL A 32 -3.44 5.39 7.22
N ILE A 33 -3.54 4.63 6.14
CA ILE A 33 -2.54 4.62 5.06
C ILE A 33 -2.95 5.66 4.01
N GLU A 34 -2.20 6.75 3.91
CA GLU A 34 -2.45 7.80 2.91
C GLU A 34 -1.66 7.57 1.60
N THR A 35 -0.45 7.03 1.74
CA THR A 35 0.48 6.83 0.63
C THR A 35 1.19 5.50 0.73
N VAL A 36 1.41 4.86 -0.41
CA VAL A 36 2.13 3.57 -0.50
C VAL A 36 3.30 3.72 -1.46
N LEU A 37 4.47 3.34 -0.99
CA LEU A 37 5.66 3.14 -1.81
C LEU A 37 5.77 1.67 -2.16
N SER A 38 5.58 1.35 -3.44
CA SER A 38 5.74 0.00 -3.98
C SER A 38 6.97 -0.07 -4.88
N ASP A 39 7.53 -1.26 -5.04
CA ASP A 39 8.53 -1.52 -6.05
C ASP A 39 7.97 -1.31 -7.47
N ASN A 40 8.85 -1.14 -8.45
CA ASN A 40 8.47 -1.03 -9.87
C ASN A 40 8.10 -2.39 -10.52
N GLY A 41 7.66 -3.35 -9.70
CA GLY A 41 7.23 -4.67 -10.15
C GLY A 41 5.95 -4.58 -11.00
N ARG A 42 5.78 -5.53 -11.92
CA ARG A 42 4.56 -5.63 -12.75
C ARG A 42 3.32 -6.01 -11.94
N GLU A 43 3.51 -6.42 -10.69
CA GLU A 43 2.46 -6.65 -9.71
C GLU A 43 1.94 -5.35 -9.07
N PHE A 44 2.69 -4.26 -9.13
CA PHE A 44 2.35 -2.98 -8.49
C PHE A 44 2.06 -1.88 -9.52
N TYR A 45 2.70 -1.93 -10.69
CA TYR A 45 2.61 -0.88 -11.70
C TYR A 45 2.05 -1.37 -13.04
N GLY A 46 1.07 -0.65 -13.58
CA GLY A 46 0.44 -0.98 -14.86
C GLY A 46 -0.36 0.18 -15.46
N ARG A 47 -1.43 -0.14 -16.19
CA ARG A 47 -2.35 0.89 -16.72
C ARG A 47 -3.32 1.31 -15.60
N PRO A 48 -3.48 2.60 -15.29
CA PRO A 48 -4.28 3.07 -14.15
C PRO A 48 -5.71 2.55 -14.12
N ASP A 49 -6.35 2.43 -15.29
CA ASP A 49 -7.74 2.00 -15.40
C ASP A 49 -7.91 0.47 -15.56
N GLN A 50 -6.82 -0.30 -15.54
CA GLN A 50 -6.85 -1.75 -15.82
C GLN A 50 -6.03 -2.57 -14.83
N HIS A 51 -5.06 -1.96 -14.17
CA HIS A 51 -4.15 -2.66 -13.28
C HIS A 51 -4.84 -2.88 -11.93
N PRO A 52 -5.07 -4.14 -11.50
CA PRO A 52 -5.85 -4.42 -10.29
C PRO A 52 -5.33 -3.70 -9.05
N TYR A 53 -4.01 -3.59 -8.89
CA TYR A 53 -3.40 -2.91 -7.77
C TYR A 53 -3.62 -1.40 -7.81
N GLU A 54 -3.53 -0.76 -8.99
CA GLU A 54 -3.74 0.69 -9.09
C GLU A 54 -5.21 1.06 -8.91
N LEU A 55 -6.13 0.21 -9.39
CA LEU A 55 -7.57 0.37 -9.15
C LEU A 55 -7.91 0.19 -7.67
N PHE A 56 -7.28 -0.78 -7.00
CA PHE A 56 -7.46 -0.99 -5.57
C PHE A 56 -7.02 0.23 -4.76
N LEU A 57 -5.82 0.75 -5.02
CA LEU A 57 -5.34 1.95 -4.31
C LEU A 57 -6.26 3.16 -4.52
N GLN A 58 -6.76 3.36 -5.75
CA GLN A 58 -7.73 4.44 -6.03
C GLN A 58 -9.04 4.25 -5.27
N PHE A 59 -9.54 3.02 -5.17
CA PHE A 59 -10.77 2.69 -4.45
C PHE A 59 -10.63 2.96 -2.95
N GLU A 60 -9.49 2.57 -2.36
CA GLU A 60 -9.17 2.83 -0.95
C GLU A 60 -8.73 4.27 -0.67
N GLY A 61 -8.61 5.12 -1.70
CA GLY A 61 -8.15 6.51 -1.56
C GLY A 61 -6.67 6.65 -1.22
N ILE A 62 -5.87 5.62 -1.50
CA ILE A 62 -4.44 5.56 -1.21
C ILE A 62 -3.65 6.05 -2.43
N LEU A 63 -2.66 6.92 -2.20
CA LEU A 63 -1.82 7.48 -3.25
C LEU A 63 -0.56 6.63 -3.49
N PRO A 64 -0.28 6.18 -4.73
CA PRO A 64 0.99 5.54 -5.05
C PRO A 64 2.10 6.60 -5.11
N THR A 65 3.20 6.37 -4.39
CA THR A 65 4.43 7.18 -4.49
C THR A 65 5.59 6.34 -5.01
N LYS A 66 6.51 7.02 -5.68
CA LYS A 66 7.78 6.48 -6.23
C LYS A 66 9.01 7.14 -5.60
N GLU A 67 8.77 8.08 -4.69
CA GLU A 67 9.82 8.83 -4.00
C GLU A 67 9.58 8.71 -2.49
N VAL A 68 10.62 8.32 -1.76
CA VAL A 68 10.63 8.39 -0.30
C VAL A 68 10.89 9.84 0.07
N THR A 69 9.84 10.61 0.31
CA THR A 69 9.99 11.88 1.03
C THR A 69 9.99 11.55 2.52
N ARG A 70 11.09 11.87 3.23
CA ARG A 70 11.07 11.84 4.70
C ARG A 70 10.02 12.86 5.15
N GLN A 71 8.92 12.40 5.74
CA GLN A 71 8.10 13.29 6.53
C GLN A 71 8.93 13.70 7.75
N GLU A 72 9.28 14.98 7.83
CA GLU A 72 9.74 15.55 9.10
C GLU A 72 8.57 15.42 10.08
N THR A 73 8.78 14.72 11.18
CA THR A 73 7.80 14.68 12.26
C THR A 73 7.62 16.09 12.77
N ASP A 74 6.39 16.60 12.68
CA ASP A 74 6.03 17.90 13.22
C ASP A 74 6.16 17.82 14.76
N ASP A 75 7.32 18.22 15.29
CA ASP A 75 7.66 18.27 16.72
C ASP A 75 6.88 19.38 17.46
N THR A 76 5.60 19.57 17.14
CA THR A 76 4.75 20.59 17.76
C THR A 76 3.76 19.94 18.73
N MET A 77 4.27 19.30 19.79
CA MET A 77 3.54 19.20 21.06
C MET A 77 4.48 18.99 22.26
N ALA A 78 5.28 20.00 22.56
CA ALA A 78 5.92 20.15 23.87
C ALA A 78 5.96 21.63 24.25
N ALA A 79 4.85 22.13 24.79
CA ALA A 79 4.78 23.36 25.58
C ALA A 79 3.72 23.21 26.67
#